data_AF-A0A7C1FB04-F1
#
_entry.id   AF-A0A7C1FB04-F1
#
_cell.length_a   1.000
_cell.length_b   1.000
_cell.length_c   1.000
_cell.angle_alpha   90.00
_cell.angle_beta   90.00
_cell.angle_gamma   90.00
#
_symmetry.space_group_name_H-M   'P 1'
#
loop_
_entity.id
_entity.type
_entity.pdbx_description
1 polymer ?
#
loop_
_entity_poly.entity_id
_entity_poly.type
_entity_poly.pdbx_seq_one_letter_code
_entity_poly.pdbx_strand_id
1 'polypeptide(L)'
;MKSSWEPWLPYYEQERGLVWKRQDGGDPLPYGHFRQRLLATHPGTAIDPASDIAAEGTLHEFEYVLPRWRHNGAPVAFVGYVFVREGSCFQETLRDVGELWIGGEGRYGFGRLRQATELKDDMSDCFGVRLDLNREDPIVQNSSFVWAHALPRPDSIKAGAWEVVLGWDRGSLFSVALEGPCWAPGSRSVETASFRILDSGFWEQVTP
;
A
#
# COMPACT_ATOMS: atom_id res chain seq x y z
N MET A 1 -17.79 -21.60 2.39
CA MET A 1 -17.35 -20.81 3.57
C MET A 1 -16.99 -19.42 3.09
N LYS A 2 -17.70 -18.37 3.53
CA LYS A 2 -17.24 -16.98 3.33
C LYS A 2 -16.04 -16.78 4.25
N SER A 3 -14.83 -16.91 3.74
CA SER A 3 -13.64 -16.43 4.45
C SER A 3 -13.70 -14.91 4.49
N SER A 4 -13.82 -14.30 5.67
CA SER A 4 -13.65 -12.86 5.79
C SER A 4 -12.17 -12.54 5.57
N TRP A 5 -11.91 -11.65 4.62
CA TRP A 5 -10.57 -11.14 4.38
C TRP A 5 -10.32 -10.03 5.39
N GLU A 6 -9.35 -10.24 6.27
CA GLU A 6 -9.01 -9.26 7.31
C GLU A 6 -7.65 -8.63 6.97
N PRO A 7 -7.58 -7.32 6.74
CA PRO A 7 -6.34 -6.67 6.37
C PRO A 7 -5.37 -6.64 7.55
N TRP A 8 -4.09 -6.71 7.22
CA TRP A 8 -3.02 -6.32 8.13
C TRP A 8 -2.74 -4.84 7.90
N LEU A 9 -2.77 -4.03 8.95
CA LEU A 9 -2.48 -2.60 8.90
C LEU A 9 -1.15 -2.30 9.61
N PRO A 10 -0.35 -1.36 9.10
CA PRO A 10 0.86 -0.91 9.76
C PRO A 10 0.53 -0.04 10.99
N TYR A 11 1.32 -0.09 12.05
CA TYR A 11 1.20 0.79 13.22
C TYR A 11 2.59 1.15 13.71
N TYR A 12 2.80 2.41 14.12
CA TYR A 12 4.04 2.82 14.77
C TYR A 12 3.92 2.74 16.29
N GLU A 13 4.79 1.94 16.92
CA GLU A 13 4.92 1.81 18.36
C GLU A 13 6.27 2.40 18.81
N GLN A 14 6.27 3.31 19.79
CA GLN A 14 7.45 4.11 20.15
C GLN A 14 8.69 3.27 20.53
N GLU A 15 8.51 2.10 21.14
CA GLU A 15 9.61 1.22 21.57
C GLU A 15 9.97 0.15 20.54
N ARG A 16 9.08 -0.13 19.57
CA ARG A 16 9.20 -1.26 18.63
C ARG A 16 9.34 -0.83 17.17
N GLY A 17 9.09 0.45 16.88
CA GLY A 17 9.02 0.98 15.52
C GLY A 17 7.76 0.51 14.80
N LEU A 18 7.89 0.21 13.50
CA LEU A 18 6.80 -0.26 12.67
C LEU A 18 6.42 -1.71 13.02
N VAL A 19 5.14 -1.93 13.31
CA VAL A 19 4.53 -3.24 13.53
C VAL A 19 3.32 -3.39 12.62
N TRP A 20 2.89 -4.63 12.39
CA TRP A 20 1.71 -4.96 11.59
C TRP A 20 0.71 -5.73 12.43
N LYS A 21 -0.56 -5.32 12.41
CA LYS A 21 -1.63 -5.96 13.19
C LYS A 21 -2.83 -6.24 12.30
N ARG A 22 -3.49 -7.39 12.49
CA ARG A 22 -4.74 -7.71 11.78
C ARG A 22 -5.90 -6.91 12.35
N GLN A 23 -6.81 -6.51 11.47
CA GLN A 23 -7.96 -5.70 11.84
C GLN A 23 -8.96 -6.45 12.74
N ASP A 24 -9.09 -7.78 12.59
CA ASP A 24 -9.89 -8.65 13.47
C ASP A 24 -9.24 -8.92 14.84
N GLY A 25 -8.04 -8.37 15.08
CA GLY A 25 -7.32 -8.48 16.34
C GLY A 25 -6.10 -9.39 16.28
N GLY A 26 -5.65 -9.85 17.45
CA GLY A 26 -4.42 -10.61 17.62
C GLY A 26 -3.18 -9.75 17.88
N ASP A 27 -2.07 -10.44 18.15
CA ASP A 27 -0.82 -9.79 18.53
C ASP A 27 -0.16 -9.08 17.34
N PRO A 28 0.33 -7.85 17.52
CA PRO A 28 1.10 -7.17 16.49
C PRO A 28 2.40 -7.91 16.19
N LEU A 29 2.77 -7.95 14.92
CA LEU A 29 4.02 -8.53 14.45
C LEU A 29 5.03 -7.42 14.16
N PRO A 30 6.28 -7.51 14.66
CA PRO A 30 7.34 -6.62 14.23
C PRO A 30 7.55 -6.68 12.72
N TYR A 31 7.91 -5.54 12.11
CA TYR A 31 8.08 -5.41 10.65
C TYR A 31 8.91 -6.55 10.01
N GLY A 32 10.06 -6.89 10.60
CA GLY A 32 10.91 -7.97 10.09
C GLY A 32 10.22 -9.34 10.05
N HIS A 33 9.49 -9.70 11.11
CA HIS A 33 8.74 -10.95 11.15
C HIS A 33 7.55 -10.95 10.18
N PHE A 34 6.87 -9.81 10.02
CA PHE A 34 5.81 -9.68 9.03
C PHE A 34 6.35 -9.88 7.61
N ARG A 35 7.45 -9.20 7.25
CA ARG A 35 8.14 -9.36 5.96
C ARG A 35 8.54 -10.81 5.69
N GLN A 36 9.14 -11.48 6.67
CA GLN A 36 9.55 -12.89 6.52
C GLN A 36 8.37 -13.82 6.17
N ARG A 37 7.15 -13.50 6.61
CA ARG A 37 5.95 -14.30 6.29
C ARG A 37 5.43 -14.07 4.87
N LEU A 38 5.77 -12.95 4.24
CA LEU A 38 5.13 -12.44 3.03
C LEU A 38 6.07 -12.33 1.83
N LEU A 39 7.33 -11.98 2.05
CA LEU A 39 8.28 -11.66 0.99
C LEU A 39 9.19 -12.84 0.64
N ALA A 40 9.66 -12.82 -0.59
CA ALA A 40 10.68 -13.69 -1.14
C ALA A 40 11.59 -12.89 -2.07
N THR A 41 12.79 -13.40 -2.31
CA THR A 41 13.77 -12.82 -3.23
C THR A 41 13.94 -13.74 -4.43
N HIS A 42 14.00 -13.17 -5.62
CA HIS A 42 14.32 -13.89 -6.85
C HIS A 42 15.64 -13.37 -7.43
N PRO A 43 16.69 -14.21 -7.50
CA PRO A 43 17.91 -13.85 -8.22
C PRO A 43 17.73 -14.05 -9.72
N GLY A 44 18.28 -13.15 -10.53
CA GLY A 44 18.25 -13.20 -11.98
C GLY A 44 19.60 -12.78 -12.58
N THR A 45 19.98 -13.39 -13.69
CA THR A 45 21.14 -12.99 -14.48
C THR A 45 20.86 -13.30 -15.95
N ALA A 46 21.38 -12.49 -16.87
CA ALA A 46 21.29 -12.79 -18.29
C ALA A 46 22.34 -13.86 -18.65
N ILE A 47 22.06 -14.65 -19.69
CA ILE A 47 23.02 -15.61 -20.26
C ILE A 47 23.61 -15.00 -21.52
N ASP A 48 24.95 -15.01 -21.61
CA ASP A 48 25.67 -14.61 -22.81
C ASP A 48 25.48 -15.67 -23.91
N PRO A 49 24.84 -15.33 -25.04
CA PRO A 49 24.56 -16.30 -26.10
C PRO A 49 25.83 -16.85 -26.78
N ALA A 50 26.98 -16.18 -26.66
CA ALA A 50 28.23 -16.63 -27.27
C ALA A 50 28.97 -17.68 -26.42
N SER A 51 28.79 -17.67 -25.10
CA SER A 51 29.55 -18.50 -24.16
C SER A 51 28.70 -19.46 -23.32
N ASP A 52 27.38 -19.29 -23.28
CA ASP A 52 26.45 -20.01 -22.39
C ASP A 52 26.81 -19.86 -20.89
N ILE A 53 27.41 -18.72 -20.56
CA ILE A 53 27.78 -18.32 -19.19
C ILE A 53 26.95 -17.10 -18.79
N ALA A 54 26.83 -16.83 -17.49
CA ALA A 54 26.23 -15.59 -17.00
C ALA A 54 26.93 -14.36 -17.62
N ALA A 55 26.13 -13.45 -18.19
CA ALA A 55 26.61 -12.21 -18.75
C ALA A 55 27.08 -11.27 -17.62
N GLU A 56 28.27 -10.71 -17.81
CA GLU A 56 28.90 -9.84 -16.81
C GLU A 56 28.01 -8.64 -16.46
N GLY A 57 27.93 -8.32 -15.17
CA GLY A 57 27.18 -7.17 -14.67
C GLY A 57 25.65 -7.30 -14.73
N THR A 58 25.12 -8.47 -15.09
CA THR A 58 23.66 -8.68 -15.21
C THR A 58 23.04 -9.40 -14.02
N LEU A 59 23.85 -9.85 -13.04
CA LEU A 59 23.34 -10.42 -11.80
C LEU A 59 22.59 -9.36 -11.00
N HIS A 60 21.33 -9.63 -10.70
CA HIS A 60 20.45 -8.78 -9.91
C HIS A 60 19.52 -9.62 -9.05
N GLU A 61 18.92 -8.99 -8.05
CA GLU A 61 17.90 -9.60 -7.20
C GLU A 61 16.73 -8.62 -7.07
N PHE A 62 15.51 -9.15 -7.01
CA PHE A 62 14.34 -8.38 -6.64
C PHE A 62 13.49 -9.10 -5.60
N GLU A 63 12.83 -8.33 -4.75
CA GLU A 63 11.86 -8.84 -3.79
C GLU A 63 10.45 -8.87 -4.39
N TYR A 64 9.67 -9.88 -4.04
CA TYR A 64 8.27 -9.99 -4.43
C TYR A 64 7.39 -10.50 -3.29
N VAL A 65 6.11 -10.17 -3.37
CA VAL A 65 5.07 -10.66 -2.44
C VAL A 65 4.63 -12.05 -2.87
N LEU A 66 4.67 -13.01 -1.94
CA LEU A 66 4.20 -14.37 -2.18
C LEU A 66 2.68 -14.41 -2.35
N PRO A 67 2.16 -15.28 -3.24
CA PRO A 67 0.71 -15.45 -3.41
C PRO A 67 0.06 -16.16 -2.21
N ARG A 68 0.87 -16.73 -1.31
CA ARG A 68 0.46 -17.43 -0.10
C ARG A 68 1.40 -17.11 1.05
N TRP A 69 0.82 -16.97 2.25
CA TRP A 69 1.56 -16.78 3.48
C TRP A 69 2.46 -17.98 3.79
N ARG A 70 3.73 -17.76 4.13
CA ARG A 70 4.65 -18.87 4.46
C ARG A 70 4.24 -19.69 5.66
N HIS A 71 3.69 -19.04 6.69
CA HIS A 71 3.46 -19.66 8.00
C HIS A 71 2.22 -20.58 8.05
N ASN A 72 1.22 -20.36 7.21
CA ASN A 72 -0.04 -21.13 7.22
C ASN A 72 -0.53 -21.53 5.82
N GLY A 73 0.16 -21.11 4.76
CA GLY A 73 -0.20 -21.41 3.37
C GLY A 73 -1.47 -20.72 2.88
N ALA A 74 -2.13 -19.87 3.67
CA ALA A 74 -3.35 -19.17 3.26
C ALA A 74 -3.03 -18.20 2.09
N PRO A 75 -3.99 -17.93 1.19
CA PRO A 75 -3.75 -16.97 0.10
C PRO A 75 -3.53 -15.55 0.64
N VAL A 76 -2.74 -14.78 -0.11
CA VAL A 76 -2.50 -13.36 0.14
C VAL A 76 -3.39 -12.54 -0.77
N ALA A 77 -3.97 -11.47 -0.24
CA ALA A 77 -4.74 -10.49 -0.99
C ALA A 77 -4.27 -9.08 -0.63
N PHE A 78 -4.38 -8.17 -1.59
CA PHE A 78 -4.25 -6.74 -1.37
C PHE A 78 -5.64 -6.15 -1.18
N VAL A 79 -5.76 -5.20 -0.25
CA VAL A 79 -7.01 -4.46 0.01
C VAL A 79 -6.71 -2.99 -0.21
N GLY A 80 -7.60 -2.31 -0.92
CA GLY A 80 -7.51 -0.89 -1.22
C GLY A 80 -8.89 -0.31 -1.50
N TYR A 81 -8.94 1.00 -1.62
CA TYR A 81 -10.16 1.76 -1.85
C TYR A 81 -9.99 2.60 -3.12
N VAL A 82 -11.05 2.69 -3.90
CA VAL A 82 -11.11 3.56 -5.08
C VAL A 82 -12.29 4.49 -4.87
N PHE A 83 -12.03 5.79 -4.88
CA PHE A 83 -13.07 6.81 -4.73
C PHE A 83 -13.47 7.32 -6.11
N VAL A 84 -14.75 7.22 -6.42
CA VAL A 84 -15.28 7.55 -7.75
C VAL A 84 -16.39 8.59 -7.59
N ARG A 85 -16.26 9.71 -8.30
CA ARG A 85 -17.29 10.75 -8.30
C ARG A 85 -18.55 10.25 -8.99
N GLU A 86 -19.71 10.59 -8.42
CA GLU A 86 -21.00 10.28 -9.03
C GLU A 86 -21.08 10.84 -10.45
N GLY A 87 -21.59 10.03 -11.38
CA GLY A 87 -21.70 10.38 -12.80
C GLY A 87 -20.40 10.26 -13.61
N SER A 88 -19.30 9.76 -13.03
CA SER A 88 -18.09 9.49 -13.83
C SER A 88 -18.29 8.29 -14.76
N CYS A 89 -17.71 8.36 -15.96
CA CYS A 89 -17.73 7.26 -16.92
C CYS A 89 -16.96 6.01 -16.47
N PHE A 90 -16.17 6.11 -15.39
CA PHE A 90 -15.37 4.99 -14.87
C PHE A 90 -16.17 4.04 -13.96
N GLN A 91 -17.36 4.43 -13.49
CA GLN A 91 -18.14 3.63 -12.54
C GLN A 91 -18.44 2.22 -13.07
N GLU A 92 -18.88 2.11 -14.33
CA GLU A 92 -19.17 0.82 -14.96
C GLU A 92 -17.88 0.07 -15.29
N THR A 93 -16.90 0.75 -15.89
CA THR A 93 -15.63 0.14 -16.33
C THR A 93 -14.85 -0.46 -15.16
N LEU A 94 -14.85 0.17 -13.98
CA LEU A 94 -14.13 -0.33 -12.81
C LEU A 94 -14.69 -1.67 -12.30
N ARG A 95 -15.98 -1.94 -12.52
CA ARG A 95 -16.62 -3.21 -12.12
C ARG A 95 -16.18 -4.37 -13.01
N ASP A 96 -15.78 -4.08 -14.24
CA ASP A 96 -15.32 -5.08 -15.20
C ASP A 96 -13.84 -5.44 -15.03
N VAL A 97 -13.12 -4.75 -14.12
CA VAL A 97 -11.71 -5.02 -13.84
C VAL A 97 -11.57 -6.29 -12.98
N GLY A 98 -11.51 -7.44 -13.64
CA GLY A 98 -11.27 -8.73 -12.99
C GLY A 98 -9.79 -9.02 -12.68
N GLU A 99 -8.87 -8.39 -13.42
CA GLU A 99 -7.43 -8.59 -13.29
C GLU A 99 -6.66 -7.28 -13.43
N LEU A 100 -5.53 -7.19 -12.73
CA LEU A 100 -4.62 -6.05 -12.75
C LEU A 100 -3.17 -6.55 -12.84
N TRP A 101 -2.34 -5.86 -13.60
CA TRP A 101 -0.89 -6.07 -13.59
C TRP A 101 -0.22 -4.89 -12.91
N ILE A 102 0.50 -5.16 -11.84
CA ILE A 102 1.21 -4.16 -11.04
C ILE A 102 2.70 -4.48 -10.94
N GLY A 103 3.54 -3.44 -10.83
CA GLY A 103 4.99 -3.58 -10.72
C GLY A 103 5.74 -3.72 -12.05
N GLY A 104 7.06 -3.86 -11.98
CA GLY A 104 7.96 -3.83 -13.15
C GLY A 104 8.28 -5.20 -13.78
N GLU A 105 8.15 -6.29 -13.03
CA GLU A 105 8.62 -7.63 -13.43
C GLU A 105 7.57 -8.46 -14.19
N GLY A 106 6.62 -7.80 -14.87
CA GLY A 106 5.51 -8.45 -15.56
C GLY A 106 5.95 -9.43 -16.66
N ARG A 107 7.08 -9.16 -17.33
CA ARG A 107 7.63 -10.03 -18.39
C ARG A 107 8.08 -11.39 -17.87
N TYR A 108 8.39 -11.51 -16.58
CA TYR A 108 8.80 -12.75 -15.92
C TYR A 108 7.66 -13.41 -15.15
N GLY A 109 6.41 -12.98 -15.38
CA GLY A 109 5.22 -13.58 -14.79
C GLY A 109 4.84 -13.05 -13.39
N PHE A 110 5.48 -11.97 -12.93
CA PHE A 110 5.13 -11.33 -11.66
C PHE A 110 4.03 -10.27 -11.84
N GLY A 111 3.44 -9.82 -10.73
CA GLY A 111 2.58 -8.65 -10.72
C GLY A 111 1.12 -8.87 -11.15
N ARG A 112 0.74 -10.07 -11.58
CA ARG A 112 -0.66 -10.38 -11.92
C ARG A 112 -1.49 -10.55 -10.65
N LEU A 113 -2.45 -9.66 -10.46
CA LEU A 113 -3.49 -9.73 -9.45
C LEU A 113 -4.83 -10.11 -10.09
N ARG A 114 -5.63 -10.85 -9.34
CA ARG A 114 -7.02 -11.15 -9.69
C ARG A 114 -7.93 -10.68 -8.57
N GLN A 115 -9.13 -10.27 -8.95
CA GLN A 115 -10.15 -9.91 -7.99
C GLN A 115 -10.47 -11.09 -7.07
N ALA A 116 -10.33 -10.90 -5.75
CA ALA A 116 -10.60 -11.94 -4.76
C ALA A 116 -12.05 -11.94 -4.27
N THR A 117 -12.70 -10.77 -4.28
CA THR A 117 -14.09 -10.56 -3.86
C THR A 117 -14.76 -9.51 -4.72
N GLU A 118 -16.08 -9.55 -4.80
CA GLU A 118 -16.88 -8.48 -5.40
C GLU A 118 -16.53 -7.12 -4.77
N LEU A 119 -16.53 -6.07 -5.60
CA LEU A 119 -16.40 -4.70 -5.12
C LEU A 119 -17.62 -4.36 -4.28
N LYS A 120 -17.39 -3.88 -3.06
CA LYS A 120 -18.46 -3.40 -2.19
C LYS A 120 -18.72 -1.94 -2.52
N ASP A 121 -19.96 -1.65 -2.85
CA ASP A 121 -20.44 -0.27 -2.96
C ASP A 121 -20.70 0.33 -1.58
N ASP A 122 -20.70 1.66 -1.50
CA ASP A 122 -21.14 2.45 -0.35
C ASP A 122 -20.41 2.13 0.97
N MET A 123 -19.07 2.22 0.92
CA MET A 123 -18.25 2.13 2.13
C MET A 123 -18.35 3.41 2.96
N SER A 124 -18.83 3.29 4.20
CA SER A 124 -18.86 4.41 5.17
C SER A 124 -17.50 4.72 5.81
N ASP A 125 -16.53 3.82 5.62
CA ASP A 125 -15.22 3.89 6.22
C ASP A 125 -14.10 3.46 5.26
N CYS A 126 -12.90 3.93 5.56
CA CYS A 126 -11.64 3.53 4.94
C CYS A 126 -10.75 2.95 6.05
N PHE A 127 -10.47 1.65 5.98
CA PHE A 127 -9.71 0.90 6.99
C PHE A 127 -10.30 1.01 8.41
N GLY A 128 -11.64 1.03 8.53
CA GLY A 128 -12.34 1.18 9.80
C GLY A 128 -12.42 2.62 10.31
N VAL A 129 -11.98 3.61 9.52
CA VAL A 129 -12.06 5.04 9.88
C VAL A 129 -13.12 5.73 9.02
N ARG A 130 -14.01 6.49 9.67
CA ARG A 130 -15.15 7.16 9.00
C ARG A 130 -14.69 8.09 7.87
N LEU A 131 -15.44 8.08 6.77
CA LEU A 131 -15.25 8.95 5.63
C LEU A 131 -16.27 10.10 5.58
N ASP A 132 -15.84 11.27 5.11
CA ASP A 132 -16.70 12.33 4.57
C ASP A 132 -16.45 12.47 3.08
N LEU A 133 -17.49 12.15 2.29
CA LEU A 133 -17.48 12.16 0.83
C LEU A 133 -18.23 13.36 0.23
N ASN A 134 -18.70 14.30 1.07
CA ASN A 134 -19.47 15.47 0.62
C ASN A 134 -18.60 16.63 0.12
N ARG A 135 -17.29 16.42 0.07
CA ARG A 135 -16.29 17.42 -0.34
C ARG A 135 -15.76 17.09 -1.73
N GLU A 136 -14.96 17.99 -2.27
CA GLU A 136 -14.29 17.75 -3.55
C GLU A 136 -13.38 16.52 -3.47
N ASP A 137 -12.58 16.44 -2.41
CA ASP A 137 -11.69 15.34 -2.08
C ASP A 137 -12.23 14.55 -0.88
N PRO A 138 -12.16 13.20 -0.87
CA PRO A 138 -12.55 12.39 0.27
C PRO A 138 -11.75 12.74 1.53
N ILE A 139 -12.42 12.79 2.69
CA ILE A 139 -11.77 13.05 3.98
C ILE A 139 -11.92 11.84 4.90
N VAL A 140 -10.80 11.34 5.41
CA VAL A 140 -10.74 10.38 6.52
C VAL A 140 -10.81 11.16 7.84
N GLN A 141 -11.83 10.90 8.65
CA GLN A 141 -12.14 11.70 9.82
C GLN A 141 -11.59 11.10 11.12
N ASN A 142 -11.02 11.95 11.97
CA ASN A 142 -10.64 11.62 13.35
C ASN A 142 -9.81 10.33 13.47
N SER A 143 -8.80 10.17 12.60
CA SER A 143 -7.91 9.01 12.63
C SER A 143 -6.78 9.18 13.65
N SER A 144 -6.51 8.14 14.44
CA SER A 144 -5.34 8.08 15.34
C SER A 144 -4.05 7.72 14.61
N PHE A 145 -4.14 7.25 13.37
CA PHE A 145 -2.99 6.85 12.55
C PHE A 145 -3.19 7.23 11.09
N VAL A 146 -2.11 7.28 10.33
CA VAL A 146 -2.15 7.54 8.89
C VAL A 146 -1.91 6.25 8.14
N TRP A 147 -2.83 5.88 7.22
CA TRP A 147 -2.77 4.62 6.45
C TRP A 147 -2.24 4.77 5.02
N ALA A 148 -1.85 5.98 4.64
CA ALA A 148 -1.10 6.28 3.43
C ALA A 148 0.07 7.22 3.76
N HIS A 149 0.87 7.59 2.77
CA HIS A 149 1.90 8.60 2.95
C HIS A 149 1.26 9.97 3.16
N ALA A 150 1.52 10.61 4.30
CA ALA A 150 1.07 11.97 4.58
C ALA A 150 2.17 13.00 4.30
N LEU A 151 1.79 14.13 3.69
CA LEU A 151 2.71 15.20 3.32
C LEU A 151 3.46 15.76 4.56
N PRO A 152 4.69 16.30 4.38
CA PRO A 152 5.49 16.85 5.48
C PRO A 152 4.97 18.20 5.95
N ARG A 153 3.86 18.21 6.70
CA ARG A 153 3.43 19.36 7.51
C ARG A 153 2.31 19.12 8.55
N PRO A 154 2.01 17.89 9.03
CA PRO A 154 0.95 17.76 10.01
C PRO A 154 1.48 18.01 11.42
N ASP A 155 1.07 19.11 12.05
CA ASP A 155 1.29 19.36 13.49
C ASP A 155 0.64 18.25 14.35
N SER A 156 -0.30 17.51 13.78
CA SER A 156 -1.01 16.45 14.48
C SER A 156 -0.28 15.10 14.51
N ILE A 157 0.78 14.85 13.73
CA ILE A 157 1.51 13.57 13.77
C ILE A 157 2.67 13.66 14.76
N LYS A 158 2.69 12.75 15.74
CA LYS A 158 3.64 12.77 16.86
C LYS A 158 4.84 11.83 16.67
N ALA A 159 4.60 10.68 16.04
CA ALA A 159 5.59 9.61 15.95
C ALA A 159 5.34 8.76 14.72
N GLY A 160 6.40 8.33 14.05
CA GLY A 160 6.31 7.62 12.79
C GLY A 160 7.65 7.57 12.06
N ALA A 161 7.69 6.83 10.97
CA ALA A 161 8.82 6.85 10.05
C ALA A 161 8.61 7.91 8.97
N TRP A 162 9.72 8.42 8.43
CA TRP A 162 9.72 9.33 7.29
C TRP A 162 10.26 8.57 6.07
N GLU A 163 9.58 8.69 4.94
CA GLU A 163 9.93 8.01 3.70
C GLU A 163 9.94 9.00 2.52
N VAL A 164 10.92 8.87 1.64
CA VAL A 164 10.92 9.60 0.36
C VAL A 164 10.24 8.71 -0.67
N VAL A 165 9.13 9.19 -1.23
CA VAL A 165 8.37 8.46 -2.24
C VAL A 165 8.71 8.99 -3.63
N LEU A 166 9.31 8.11 -4.43
CA LEU A 166 9.75 8.40 -5.79
C LEU A 166 8.93 7.59 -6.80
N GLY A 167 8.70 8.21 -7.95
CA GLY A 167 8.03 7.62 -9.10
C GLY A 167 9.05 7.33 -10.18
N TRP A 168 8.75 6.31 -10.99
CA TRP A 168 9.51 5.98 -12.17
C TRP A 168 8.57 5.89 -13.37
N ASP A 169 8.79 6.73 -14.36
CA ASP A 169 8.05 6.65 -15.63
C ASP A 169 9.04 6.73 -16.80
N ARG A 170 8.95 5.74 -17.70
CA ARG A 170 9.70 5.68 -18.98
C ARG A 170 11.19 6.07 -18.87
N GLY A 171 11.87 5.63 -17.83
CA GLY A 171 13.31 5.87 -17.64
C GLY A 171 13.64 7.17 -16.90
N SER A 172 12.63 7.89 -16.40
CA SER A 172 12.80 9.09 -15.60
C SER A 172 12.32 8.86 -14.18
N LEU A 173 13.23 9.08 -13.24
CA LEU A 173 12.93 9.16 -11.81
C LEU A 173 12.36 10.55 -11.51
N PHE A 174 11.24 10.62 -10.81
CA PHE A 174 10.66 11.87 -10.36
C PHE A 174 10.18 11.76 -8.90
N SER A 175 10.12 12.89 -8.20
CA SER A 175 9.53 12.91 -6.86
C SER A 175 8.01 12.90 -6.99
N VAL A 176 7.34 11.95 -6.33
CA VAL A 176 5.87 11.96 -6.29
C VAL A 176 5.39 12.93 -5.22
N ALA A 177 6.15 13.05 -4.12
CA ALA A 177 5.94 14.05 -3.10
C ALA A 177 6.61 15.37 -3.50
N LEU A 178 5.82 16.45 -3.62
CA LEU A 178 6.31 17.77 -4.04
C LEU A 178 7.19 18.46 -2.98
N GLU A 179 7.06 18.09 -1.70
CA GLU A 179 7.61 18.86 -0.58
C GLU A 179 8.62 18.11 0.32
N GLY A 180 9.23 17.03 -0.19
CA GLY A 180 10.24 16.26 0.55
C GLY A 180 9.69 14.99 1.21
N PRO A 181 10.36 14.46 2.25
CA PRO A 181 10.00 13.18 2.87
C PRO A 181 8.60 13.22 3.48
N CYS A 182 7.81 12.16 3.31
CA CYS A 182 6.45 12.03 3.85
C CYS A 182 6.43 11.19 5.12
N TRP A 183 5.43 11.40 5.97
CA TRP A 183 5.11 10.45 7.03
C TRP A 183 4.64 9.14 6.42
N ALA A 184 5.27 8.03 6.80
CA ALA A 184 4.95 6.71 6.28
C ALA A 184 3.61 6.18 6.85
N PRO A 185 2.92 5.28 6.12
CA PRO A 185 1.79 4.54 6.66
C PRO A 185 2.14 3.86 8.00
N GLY A 186 1.24 3.94 8.98
CA GLY A 186 1.50 3.50 10.34
C GLY A 186 1.81 4.63 11.32
N SER A 187 2.17 5.82 10.82
CA SER A 187 2.49 6.97 11.67
C SER A 187 1.29 7.37 12.55
N ARG A 188 1.58 7.79 13.79
CA ARG A 188 0.61 8.00 14.87
C ARG A 188 0.34 9.49 15.11
N SER A 189 -0.93 9.85 15.16
CA SER A 189 -1.41 11.18 15.56
C SER A 189 -1.27 11.42 17.07
N VAL A 190 -1.17 12.69 17.49
CA VAL A 190 -1.16 13.10 18.91
C VAL A 190 -2.46 12.66 19.60
N GLU A 191 -3.59 12.94 18.96
CA GLU A 191 -4.92 12.51 19.37
C GLU A 191 -5.61 11.82 18.18
N THR A 192 -6.48 12.56 17.52
CA THR A 192 -7.09 12.20 16.24
C THR A 192 -6.94 13.36 15.29
N ALA A 193 -6.78 13.06 14.00
CA ALA A 193 -6.64 14.05 12.97
C ALA A 193 -7.45 13.64 11.74
N SER A 194 -7.92 14.64 10.99
CA SER A 194 -8.61 14.40 9.73
C SER A 194 -7.66 14.63 8.57
N PHE A 195 -7.75 13.77 7.57
CA PHE A 195 -6.86 13.80 6.42
C PHE A 195 -7.68 13.79 5.14
N ARG A 196 -7.39 14.72 4.24
CA ARG A 196 -7.87 14.74 2.87
C ARG A 196 -7.03 13.78 2.04
N ILE A 197 -7.69 12.97 1.21
CA ILE A 197 -7.03 12.09 0.23
C ILE A 197 -6.92 12.87 -1.08
N LEU A 198 -5.69 13.17 -1.49
CA LEU A 198 -5.40 13.86 -2.74
C LEU A 198 -5.53 12.91 -3.94
N ASP A 199 -5.64 13.46 -5.15
CA ASP A 199 -5.67 12.72 -6.42
C ASP A 199 -4.44 11.81 -6.63
N SER A 200 -3.29 12.22 -6.09
CA SER A 200 -2.04 11.48 -6.05
C SER A 200 -2.04 10.27 -5.09
N GLY A 201 -3.06 10.16 -4.22
CA GLY A 201 -3.15 9.16 -3.16
C GLY A 201 -2.45 9.54 -1.85
N PHE A 202 -1.72 10.66 -1.81
CA PHE A 202 -1.14 11.20 -0.58
C PHE A 202 -2.21 11.81 0.31
N TRP A 203 -1.91 11.86 1.61
CA TRP A 203 -2.80 12.40 2.62
C TRP A 203 -2.31 13.77 3.08
N GLU A 204 -3.21 14.73 3.12
CA GLU A 204 -2.95 16.08 3.63
C GLU A 204 -3.79 16.31 4.89
N GLN A 205 -3.19 16.85 5.95
CA GLN A 205 -3.94 17.14 7.17
C GLN A 205 -4.92 18.28 6.90
N VAL A 206 -6.19 18.06 7.28
CA VAL A 206 -7.20 19.12 7.30
C VAL A 206 -7.02 19.91 8.60
N THR A 207 -6.71 21.20 8.48
CA THR A 207 -6.71 22.12 9.62
C THR A 207 -8.15 22.32 10.10
N PRO A 208 -8.41 22.34 11.43
CA PRO A 208 -9.73 22.65 11.98
C PRO A 208 -10.28 24.02 11.55
#